data_AF-A0A8T4M2Y4-F1
#
_entry.id   AF-A0A8T4M2Y4-F1
#
_cell.length_a   1.000
_cell.length_b   1.000
_cell.length_c   1.000
_cell.angle_alpha   90.00
_cell.angle_beta   90.00
_cell.angle_gamma   90.00
#
_symmetry.space_group_name_H-M   'P 1'
#
loop_
_entity.id
_entity.type
_entity.pdbx_description
1 polymer ?
#
loop_
_entity_poly.entity_id
_entity_poly.type
_entity_poly.pdbx_seq_one_letter_code
_entity_poly.pdbx_strand_id
1 'polypeptide(L)'
;MNQNKKGVEINISTIIIVILAVLVLVILALYFTGGMKTLWEKIVSVPSAYSETDVSNAQTVCSIYCSASNAQQFCTREFQLKKGNVTETHMCWDEVIKGYNLQECKQAGLNKASCETV
;
A
#
# COMPACT_ATOMS: atom_id res chain seq x y z
N MET A 1 9.33 -0.46 65.86
CA MET A 1 9.14 0.29 64.61
C MET A 1 8.07 -0.41 63.79
N ASN A 2 6.78 -0.09 64.00
CA ASN A 2 5.69 -0.70 63.21
C ASN A 2 5.33 0.22 62.05
N GLN A 3 5.79 -0.14 60.86
CA GLN A 3 5.40 0.49 59.62
C GLN A 3 3.91 0.19 59.35
N ASN A 4 3.10 1.23 59.51
CA ASN A 4 1.68 1.23 59.25
C ASN A 4 1.45 0.96 57.75
N LYS A 5 1.03 -0.26 57.40
CA LYS A 5 0.63 -0.60 56.03
C LYS A 5 -0.68 0.13 55.74
N LYS A 6 -0.58 1.32 55.14
CA LYS A 6 -1.71 2.01 54.52
C LYS A 6 -2.12 1.21 53.27
N GLY A 7 -3.00 0.23 53.45
CA GLY A 7 -3.76 -0.32 52.34
C GLY A 7 -4.53 0.83 51.71
N VAL A 8 -4.22 1.15 50.46
CA VAL A 8 -5.03 2.09 49.69
C VAL A 8 -6.37 1.41 49.49
N GLU A 9 -7.42 1.91 50.16
CA GLU A 9 -8.79 1.54 49.83
C GLU A 9 -9.08 2.11 48.45
N ILE A 10 -8.83 1.29 47.43
CA ILE A 10 -9.18 1.65 46.07
C ILE A 10 -10.71 1.59 46.00
N ASN A 11 -11.34 2.76 45.86
CA ASN A 11 -12.76 2.87 45.61
C ASN A 11 -13.12 1.99 44.40
N ILE A 12 -14.19 1.20 44.51
CA ILE A 12 -14.70 0.33 43.43
C ILE A 12 -14.85 1.11 42.12
N SER A 13 -15.22 2.39 42.19
CA SER A 13 -15.31 3.29 41.04
C SER A 13 -13.98 3.45 40.32
N THR A 14 -12.87 3.56 41.05
CA THR A 14 -11.52 3.67 40.48
C THR A 14 -11.10 2.38 39.78
N ILE A 15 -11.45 1.22 40.33
CA ILE A 15 -11.17 -0.08 39.69
C ILE A 15 -11.88 -0.18 38.33
N ILE A 16 -13.15 0.22 38.27
CA ILE A 16 -13.94 0.22 37.04
C ILE A 16 -13.31 1.14 35.97
N ILE A 17 -12.88 2.34 36.37
CA ILE A 17 -12.24 3.31 35.45
C ILE A 17 -10.93 2.75 34.88
N VAL A 18 -10.12 2.10 35.73
CA VAL A 18 -8.84 1.49 35.29
C VAL A 18 -9.09 0.38 34.26
N ILE A 19 -10.08 -0.49 34.50
CA ILE A 19 -10.44 -1.57 33.56
C ILE A 19 -10.92 -0.99 32.22
N LEU A 20 -11.79 0.02 32.26
CA LEU A 20 -12.27 0.68 31.05
C LEU A 20 -11.14 1.35 30.26
N ALA A 21 -10.20 2.01 30.95
CA ALA A 21 -9.04 2.63 30.31
C ALA A 21 -8.16 1.59 29.60
N VAL A 22 -7.91 0.43 30.25
CA VAL A 22 -7.13 -0.66 29.65
C VAL A 22 -7.85 -1.25 28.43
N LEU A 23 -9.17 -1.45 28.50
CA LEU A 23 -9.95 -1.96 27.37
C LEU A 23 -9.88 -1.03 26.15
N VAL A 24 -10.01 0.29 26.37
CA VAL A 24 -9.89 1.28 25.29
C VAL A 24 -8.50 1.24 24.66
N LEU A 25 -7.44 1.15 25.48
CA LEU A 25 -6.06 1.04 24.97
C LEU A 25 -5.84 -0.21 24.10
N VAL A 26 -6.41 -1.35 24.49
CA VAL A 26 -6.32 -2.59 23.70
C VAL A 26 -7.03 -2.43 22.35
N ILE A 27 -8.24 -1.86 22.34
CA ILE A 27 -8.99 -1.62 21.10
C ILE A 27 -8.19 -0.71 20.16
N LEU A 28 -7.67 0.41 20.68
CA LEU A 28 -6.84 1.32 19.89
C LEU A 28 -5.60 0.61 19.32
N ALA A 29 -4.90 -0.19 20.13
CA ALA A 29 -3.74 -0.94 19.68
C ALA A 29 -4.07 -1.93 18.54
N LEU A 30 -5.22 -2.63 18.62
CA LEU A 30 -5.66 -3.55 17.56
C LEU A 30 -6.03 -2.80 16.27
N TYR A 31 -6.69 -1.64 16.37
CA TYR A 31 -6.99 -0.79 15.21
C TYR A 31 -5.71 -0.27 14.54
N PHE A 32 -4.76 0.24 15.32
CA PHE A 32 -3.49 0.73 14.78
C PHE A 32 -2.64 -0.40 14.19
N THR A 33 -2.56 -1.56 14.84
CA THR A 33 -1.78 -2.71 14.34
C THR A 33 -2.39 -3.35 13.09
N GLY A 34 -3.72 -3.43 12.99
CA GLY A 34 -4.41 -3.95 11.80
C GLY A 34 -4.30 -3.00 10.59
N GLY A 35 -4.49 -1.69 10.79
CA GLY A 35 -4.37 -0.70 9.73
C GLY A 35 -2.92 -0.58 9.21
N MET A 36 -1.95 -0.64 10.11
CA MET A 36 -0.54 -0.50 9.75
C MET A 36 -0.04 -1.71 8.94
N LYS A 37 -0.46 -2.95 9.25
CA LYS A 37 -0.12 -4.14 8.43
C LYS A 37 -0.54 -3.99 6.98
N THR A 38 -1.76 -3.50 6.74
CA THR A 38 -2.29 -3.30 5.37
C THR A 38 -1.50 -2.21 4.61
N LEU A 39 -1.08 -1.15 5.31
CA LEU A 39 -0.27 -0.09 4.73
C LEU A 39 1.17 -0.54 4.46
N TRP A 40 1.79 -1.30 5.37
CA TRP A 40 3.10 -1.92 5.15
C TRP A 40 3.05 -2.93 4.01
N GLU A 41 2.00 -3.75 3.87
CA GLU A 41 1.85 -4.66 2.73
C GLU A 41 1.75 -3.89 1.40
N LYS A 42 1.05 -2.75 1.37
CA LYS A 42 1.01 -1.86 0.18
C LYS A 42 2.36 -1.21 -0.11
N ILE A 43 3.06 -0.71 0.90
CA ILE A 43 4.38 -0.04 0.76
C ILE A 43 5.50 -1.04 0.42
N VAL A 44 5.52 -2.23 1.01
CA VAL A 44 6.56 -3.26 0.79
C VAL A 44 6.33 -4.01 -0.52
N SER A 45 5.13 -3.96 -1.11
CA SER A 45 4.84 -4.56 -2.43
C SER A 45 5.44 -3.81 -3.63
N VAL A 46 6.15 -2.69 -3.39
CA VAL A 46 6.99 -2.03 -4.39
C VAL A 46 8.42 -2.54 -4.19
N PRO A 47 8.94 -3.41 -5.06
CA PRO A 47 10.32 -3.88 -4.93
C PRO A 47 11.22 -2.66 -5.07
N SER A 48 11.88 -2.33 -3.97
CA SER A 48 12.56 -1.08 -3.65
C SER A 48 13.87 -0.94 -4.42
N ALA A 49 13.81 -0.96 -5.74
CA ALA A 49 14.95 -0.81 -6.61
C ALA A 49 14.76 0.32 -7.64
N TYR A 50 13.51 0.66 -8.00
CA TYR A 50 13.19 1.69 -8.98
C TYR A 50 12.83 3.03 -8.35
N SER A 51 13.17 4.12 -9.03
CA SER A 51 12.74 5.49 -8.68
C SER A 51 11.21 5.61 -8.64
N GLU A 52 10.64 5.89 -7.47
CA GLU A 52 9.18 5.99 -7.27
C GLU A 52 8.54 7.03 -8.20
N THR A 53 9.22 8.15 -8.45
CA THR A 53 8.74 9.21 -9.35
C THR A 53 8.61 8.72 -10.79
N ASP A 54 9.56 7.91 -11.26
CA ASP A 54 9.56 7.39 -12.63
C ASP A 54 8.46 6.34 -12.82
N VAL A 55 8.26 5.48 -11.81
CA VAL A 55 7.19 4.48 -11.79
C VAL A 55 5.81 5.16 -11.75
N SER A 56 5.63 6.18 -10.89
CA SER A 56 4.37 6.92 -10.79
C SER A 56 4.02 7.67 -12.07
N ASN A 57 5.02 8.27 -12.72
CA ASN A 57 4.84 8.91 -14.03
C ASN A 57 4.43 7.88 -15.09
N ALA A 58 5.11 6.72 -15.13
CA ALA A 58 4.76 5.63 -16.04
C ALA A 58 3.32 5.15 -15.81
N GLN A 59 2.90 4.95 -14.56
CA GLN A 59 1.52 4.59 -14.22
C GLN A 59 0.50 5.62 -14.73
N THR A 60 0.79 6.91 -14.57
CA THR A 60 -0.09 7.99 -15.05
C THR A 60 -0.27 7.92 -16.56
N VAL A 61 0.82 7.74 -17.30
CA VAL A 61 0.78 7.61 -18.76
C VAL A 61 0.02 6.34 -19.19
N CYS A 62 0.24 5.22 -18.51
CA CYS A 62 -0.51 3.98 -18.76
C CYS A 62 -2.01 4.15 -18.50
N SER A 63 -2.39 4.89 -17.45
CA SER A 63 -3.79 5.24 -17.16
C SER A 63 -4.42 5.99 -18.34
N ILE A 64 -3.72 6.98 -18.89
CA ILE A 64 -4.20 7.75 -20.05
C ILE A 64 -4.46 6.83 -21.25
N TYR A 65 -3.57 5.88 -21.56
CA TYR A 65 -3.79 4.93 -22.65
C TYR A 65 -4.97 4.00 -22.39
N CYS A 66 -5.17 3.58 -21.15
CA CYS A 66 -6.32 2.77 -20.76
C CYS A 66 -7.64 3.53 -20.86
N SER A 67 -7.68 4.77 -20.37
CA SER A 67 -8.81 5.68 -20.55
C SER A 67 -9.14 5.92 -22.02
N ALA A 68 -8.11 6.00 -22.87
CA ALA A 68 -8.27 6.12 -24.32
C ALA A 68 -8.59 4.80 -25.04
N SER A 69 -8.69 3.67 -24.33
CA SER A 69 -8.83 2.31 -24.90
C SER A 69 -7.77 1.99 -25.97
N ASN A 70 -6.57 2.58 -25.83
CA ASN A 70 -5.51 2.46 -26.82
C ASN A 70 -4.58 1.30 -26.46
N ALA A 71 -5.02 0.09 -26.80
CA ALA A 71 -4.27 -1.15 -26.57
C ALA A 71 -2.85 -1.08 -27.17
N GLN A 72 -2.72 -0.53 -28.39
CA GLN A 72 -1.43 -0.46 -29.07
C GLN A 72 -0.41 0.35 -28.28
N GLN A 73 -0.79 1.54 -27.80
CA GLN A 73 0.12 2.36 -27.01
C GLN A 73 0.39 1.73 -25.64
N PHE A 74 -0.61 1.13 -25.00
CA PHE A 74 -0.43 0.42 -23.73
C PHE A 74 0.59 -0.74 -23.85
N CYS A 75 0.57 -1.47 -24.97
CA CYS A 75 1.39 -2.66 -25.18
C CYS A 75 2.80 -2.37 -25.69
N THR A 76 2.96 -1.32 -26.49
CA THR A 76 4.23 -0.99 -27.16
C THR A 76 5.00 0.15 -26.47
N ARG A 77 4.39 0.89 -25.53
CA ARG A 77 5.12 1.96 -24.85
C ARG A 77 6.13 1.43 -23.86
N GLU A 78 7.36 1.81 -24.12
CA GLU A 78 8.53 1.58 -23.29
C GLU A 78 8.78 2.76 -22.33
N PHE A 79 9.02 2.44 -21.07
CA PHE A 79 9.44 3.36 -20.03
C PHE A 79 10.81 2.95 -19.53
N GLN A 80 11.74 3.89 -19.53
CA GLN A 80 13.07 3.70 -18.99
C GLN A 80 13.06 4.03 -17.50
N LEU A 81 13.05 2.98 -16.66
CA LEU A 81 13.04 3.13 -15.21
C LEU A 81 14.45 2.92 -14.67
N LYS A 82 14.89 3.82 -13.80
CA LYS A 82 16.20 3.71 -13.16
C LYS A 82 16.13 2.80 -11.95
N LYS A 83 16.99 1.78 -11.95
CA LYS A 83 17.22 0.84 -10.87
C LYS A 83 18.64 0.97 -10.33
N GLY A 84 18.80 1.80 -9.30
CA GLY A 84 20.14 2.22 -8.86
C GLY A 84 20.89 2.95 -10.00
N ASN A 85 21.97 2.35 -10.51
CA ASN A 85 22.77 2.90 -11.62
C ASN A 85 22.43 2.30 -13.00
N VAL A 86 21.50 1.34 -13.06
CA VAL A 86 21.10 0.68 -14.31
C VAL A 86 19.76 1.25 -14.75
N THR A 87 19.57 1.41 -16.06
CA THR A 87 18.27 1.77 -16.65
C THR A 87 17.68 0.54 -17.29
N GLU A 88 16.49 0.14 -16.83
CA GLU A 88 15.76 -1.01 -17.37
C GLU A 88 14.51 -0.49 -18.10
N THR A 89 14.19 -1.15 -19.21
CA THR A 89 13.00 -0.82 -20.01
C THR A 89 11.83 -1.68 -19.55
N HIS A 90 10.73 -1.02 -19.21
CA HIS A 90 9.49 -1.66 -18.76
C HIS A 90 8.30 -1.16 -19.58
N MET A 91 7.27 -1.99 -19.68
CA MET A 91 6.02 -1.67 -20.38
C MET A 91 4.86 -1.52 -19.40
N CYS A 92 3.73 -0.96 -19.83
CA CYS A 92 2.58 -0.72 -18.94
C CYS A 92 2.03 -2.00 -18.29
N TRP A 93 2.14 -3.14 -18.98
CA TRP A 93 1.70 -4.45 -18.48
C TRP A 93 2.75 -5.15 -17.60
N ASP A 94 3.94 -4.57 -17.45
CA ASP A 94 5.03 -5.11 -16.64
C ASP A 94 4.70 -5.07 -15.14
N GLU A 95 5.28 -5.99 -14.37
CA GLU A 95 5.07 -6.13 -12.93
C GLU A 95 5.66 -4.96 -12.12
N VAL A 96 6.59 -4.22 -12.71
CA VAL A 96 7.17 -3.01 -12.09
C VAL A 96 6.17 -1.85 -12.11
N ILE A 97 5.53 -1.62 -13.25
CA ILE A 97 4.59 -0.49 -13.43
C ILE A 97 3.19 -0.88 -12.93
N LYS A 98 2.79 -2.15 -13.07
CA LYS A 98 1.46 -2.67 -12.68
C LYS A 98 0.30 -1.88 -13.29
N GLY A 99 0.47 -1.36 -14.51
CA GLY A 99 -0.56 -0.56 -15.19
C GLY A 99 -1.89 -1.32 -15.35
N TYR A 100 -1.83 -2.63 -15.55
CA TYR A 100 -3.02 -3.51 -15.60
C TYR A 100 -3.87 -3.50 -14.31
N ASN A 101 -3.32 -3.07 -13.18
CA ASN A 101 -4.05 -3.01 -11.91
C ASN A 101 -4.88 -1.71 -11.78
N LEU A 102 -4.63 -0.72 -12.65
CA LEU A 102 -5.40 0.52 -12.70
C LEU A 102 -6.85 0.20 -13.09
N GLN A 103 -7.79 0.86 -12.42
CA GLN A 103 -9.22 0.62 -12.62
C GLN A 103 -9.66 0.85 -14.07
N GLU A 104 -9.09 1.87 -14.71
CA GLU A 104 -9.33 2.22 -16.11
C GLU A 104 -8.89 1.10 -17.05
N CYS A 105 -7.73 0.48 -16.79
CA CYS A 105 -7.22 -0.64 -17.58
C CYS A 105 -8.05 -1.91 -17.40
N LYS A 106 -8.54 -2.17 -16.18
CA LYS A 106 -9.45 -3.29 -15.92
C LYS A 106 -10.77 -3.14 -16.68
N GLN A 107 -11.31 -1.91 -16.75
CA GLN A 107 -12.52 -1.63 -17.50
C GLN A 107 -12.32 -1.75 -19.01
N ALA A 108 -11.16 -1.31 -19.51
CA ALA A 108 -10.79 -1.45 -20.92
C ALA A 108 -10.35 -2.88 -21.31
N GLY A 109 -10.21 -3.79 -20.34
CA GLY A 109 -9.73 -5.16 -20.58
C GLY A 109 -8.24 -5.25 -20.96
N LEU A 110 -7.46 -4.19 -20.71
CA LEU A 110 -6.05 -4.11 -21.07
C LEU A 110 -5.17 -4.76 -20.00
N ASN A 111 -4.41 -5.77 -20.40
CA ASN A 111 -3.50 -6.54 -19.57
C ASN A 111 -2.37 -7.15 -20.41
N LYS A 112 -1.50 -7.94 -19.79
CA LYS A 112 -0.40 -8.61 -20.51
C LYS A 112 -0.90 -9.50 -21.66
N ALA A 113 -1.96 -10.30 -21.44
CA ALA A 113 -2.52 -11.17 -22.47
C ALA A 113 -3.14 -10.37 -23.63
N SER A 114 -3.73 -9.20 -23.37
CA SER A 114 -4.22 -8.33 -24.46
C SER A 114 -3.08 -7.77 -25.32
N CYS A 115 -1.85 -7.75 -24.80
CA CYS A 115 -0.67 -7.29 -25.54
C CYS A 115 0.01 -8.39 -26.34
N GLU A 116 -0.24 -9.66 -26.04
CA GLU A 116 0.25 -10.79 -26.83
C GLU A 116 -0.57 -11.00 -28.12
N THR A 117 -1.73 -10.36 -28.22
CA THR A 117 -2.65 -10.45 -29.36
C THR A 117 -2.62 -9.25 -30.31
N VAL A 118 -1.77 -8.26 -30.03
CA VAL A 118 -1.65 -6.98 -30.75
C VAL A 118 -0.39 -6.99 -31.62
#